data_AF-A0A847Y8E5-F1
#
_entry.id   AF-A0A847Y8E5-F1
#
_cell.length_a   1.000
_cell.length_b   1.000
_cell.length_c   1.000
_cell.angle_alpha   90.00
_cell.angle_beta   90.00
_cell.angle_gamma   90.00
#
_symmetry.space_group_name_H-M   'P 1'
#
loop_
_entity.id
_entity.type
_entity.pdbx_description
1 polymer ?
#
loop_
_entity_poly.entity_id
_entity_poly.type
_entity_poly.pdbx_seq_one_letter_code
_entity_poly.pdbx_strand_id
1 'polypeptide(L)'
;FTGKKGEEIVLEVTARRLGSPVDSLIRLLAPDGEQVAMGDDWEDKGVGWLTHHADSYVRAVLPQDGEYRVEVRDMQQGGGKEYIYRLRISRPLPDFQLRVVPSCLNAQPGTTVPVDVYALRKDGFDGEIRLRIAGAGDDLRLSGNRIPAGQERVRMTLTVPPSHSPGLLRPRLLGEAEIAGSPVVRQAAAADDSMQAFFYRHLVTADPWTVSVGGRSRFTPALTPANELPIQLPVGGAAAVRFWLPRFARGINIAALQWELLEPAEGVSLGKVSVSQDRILVPVQAAAELTPGLKGNLILQLFSEQKRPNSNQSVKVFVGILPAVPFEVVPAGETAESSAAGDRSRS
;
A
#
# COMPACT_ATOMS: atom_id res chain seq x y z
N PHE A 1 12.71 16.79 -31.73
CA PHE A 1 13.86 16.04 -31.19
C PHE A 1 14.14 14.86 -32.10
N THR A 2 15.37 14.39 -32.22
CA THR A 2 15.68 13.18 -33.00
C THR A 2 15.43 11.95 -32.13
N GLY A 3 14.71 10.96 -32.67
CA GLY A 3 14.40 9.71 -31.97
C GLY A 3 14.66 8.49 -32.85
N LYS A 4 14.80 7.32 -32.22
CA LYS A 4 14.95 6.04 -32.90
C LYS A 4 13.75 5.13 -32.67
N LYS A 5 13.46 4.29 -33.66
CA LYS A 5 12.44 3.24 -33.58
C LYS A 5 12.63 2.39 -32.34
N GLY A 6 11.55 2.19 -31.60
CA GLY A 6 11.53 1.39 -30.38
C GLY A 6 12.01 2.12 -29.12
N GLU A 7 12.52 3.35 -29.22
CA GLU A 7 12.76 4.16 -28.03
C GLU A 7 11.43 4.54 -27.38
N GLU A 8 11.38 4.46 -26.06
CA GLU A 8 10.25 5.00 -25.29
C GLU A 8 10.59 6.43 -24.85
N ILE A 9 9.63 7.34 -25.00
CA ILE A 9 9.75 8.76 -24.63
C ILE A 9 8.59 9.13 -23.73
N VAL A 10 8.88 9.94 -22.72
CA VAL A 10 7.93 10.64 -21.87
C VAL A 10 7.90 12.11 -22.28
N LEU A 11 6.69 12.60 -22.48
CA LEU A 11 6.37 14.01 -22.62
C LEU A 11 5.51 14.42 -21.42
N GLU A 12 5.95 15.39 -20.65
CA GLU A 12 5.20 15.88 -19.49
C GLU A 12 5.18 17.40 -19.48
N VAL A 13 3.98 17.96 -19.35
CA VAL A 13 3.75 19.39 -19.13
C VAL A 13 3.53 19.61 -17.64
N THR A 14 4.24 20.58 -17.07
CA THR A 14 3.96 21.11 -15.73
C THR A 14 3.58 22.58 -15.88
N ALA A 15 2.31 22.90 -15.73
CA ALA A 15 1.78 24.25 -15.83
C ALA A 15 0.77 24.51 -14.71
N ARG A 16 -0.35 23.77 -14.70
CA ARG A 16 -1.41 23.86 -13.70
C ARG A 16 -0.87 23.57 -12.30
N ARG A 17 0.05 22.59 -12.17
CA ARG A 17 0.79 22.31 -10.92
C ARG A 17 1.68 23.47 -10.45
N LEU A 18 2.00 24.44 -11.32
CA LEU A 18 2.75 25.66 -11.01
C LEU A 18 1.85 26.90 -10.87
N GLY A 19 0.52 26.72 -10.86
CA GLY A 19 -0.45 27.83 -10.78
C GLY A 19 -0.72 28.55 -12.10
N SER A 20 -0.20 28.02 -13.21
CA SER A 20 -0.49 28.55 -14.55
C SER A 20 -1.96 28.27 -14.95
N PRO A 21 -2.61 29.17 -15.71
CA PRO A 21 -3.95 28.95 -16.23
C PRO A 21 -3.99 27.99 -17.44
N VAL A 22 -2.82 27.56 -17.95
CA VAL A 22 -2.74 26.65 -19.11
C VAL A 22 -3.54 25.38 -18.87
N ASP A 23 -4.37 25.05 -19.85
CA ASP A 23 -5.10 23.79 -19.98
C ASP A 23 -4.44 22.97 -21.09
N SER A 24 -3.39 22.23 -20.73
CA SER A 24 -2.44 21.73 -21.72
C SER A 24 -2.98 20.53 -22.49
N LEU A 25 -2.78 20.56 -23.81
CA LEU A 25 -2.85 19.42 -24.71
C LEU A 25 -1.49 19.24 -25.38
N ILE A 26 -0.91 18.05 -25.25
CA ILE A 26 0.35 17.68 -25.89
C ILE A 26 0.14 16.70 -27.04
N ARG A 27 0.84 16.91 -28.16
CA ARG A 27 0.90 15.97 -29.28
C ARG A 27 2.34 15.63 -29.64
N LEU A 28 2.56 14.35 -29.93
CA LEU A 28 3.79 13.83 -30.51
C LEU A 28 3.54 13.48 -31.97
N LEU A 29 4.24 14.15 -32.88
CA LEU A 29 4.18 13.92 -34.32
C LEU A 29 5.47 13.24 -34.80
N ALA A 30 5.31 12.20 -35.63
CA ALA A 30 6.38 11.48 -36.30
C ALA A 30 7.01 12.31 -37.44
N PRO A 31 8.16 11.88 -38.00
CA PRO A 31 8.86 12.58 -39.08
C PRO A 31 8.02 12.79 -40.36
N ASP A 32 7.06 11.90 -40.62
CA ASP A 32 6.10 11.99 -41.73
C ASP A 32 4.90 12.91 -41.42
N GLY A 33 4.82 13.44 -40.20
CA GLY A 33 3.73 14.27 -39.70
C GLY A 33 2.57 13.50 -39.08
N GLU A 34 2.62 12.16 -39.04
CA GLU A 34 1.58 11.36 -38.39
C GLU A 34 1.61 11.55 -36.86
N GLN A 35 0.42 11.55 -36.24
CA GLN A 35 0.33 11.65 -34.79
C GLN A 35 0.62 10.30 -34.13
N VAL A 36 1.71 10.23 -33.37
CA VAL A 36 2.09 9.04 -32.59
C VAL A 36 1.27 8.96 -31.29
N ALA A 37 1.12 10.08 -30.60
CA ALA A 37 0.42 10.12 -29.32
C ALA A 37 -0.12 11.53 -29.01
N MET A 38 -1.13 11.57 -28.16
CA MET A 38 -1.74 12.80 -27.66
C MET A 38 -2.15 12.60 -26.19
N GLY A 39 -2.00 13.62 -25.37
CA GLY A 39 -2.45 13.64 -23.98
C GLY A 39 -2.98 15.02 -23.61
N ASP A 40 -3.96 15.05 -22.71
CA ASP A 40 -4.69 16.24 -22.29
C ASP A 40 -4.60 16.38 -20.76
N ASP A 41 -5.63 15.95 -20.04
CA ASP A 41 -5.62 15.84 -18.59
C ASP A 41 -4.86 14.61 -18.09
N TRP A 42 -3.96 14.81 -17.13
CA TRP A 42 -3.32 13.70 -16.39
C TRP A 42 -3.33 13.95 -14.88
N GLU A 43 -3.93 13.01 -14.16
CA GLU A 43 -3.98 13.05 -12.70
C GLU A 43 -2.60 12.75 -12.09
N ASP A 44 -1.97 13.78 -11.50
CA ASP A 44 -0.83 13.59 -10.59
C ASP A 44 -1.33 13.41 -9.16
N LYS A 45 -1.48 12.15 -8.74
CA LYS A 45 -1.84 11.75 -7.36
C LYS A 45 -0.93 12.36 -6.28
N GLY A 46 0.24 12.88 -6.67
CA GLY A 46 1.17 13.57 -5.78
C GLY A 46 0.72 14.95 -5.34
N VAL A 47 -0.27 15.54 -6.02
CA VAL A 47 -0.74 16.92 -5.84
C VAL A 47 -2.25 16.93 -5.54
N GLY A 48 -2.65 16.22 -4.47
CA GLY A 48 -4.06 15.99 -4.12
C GLY A 48 -4.90 17.23 -3.75
N TRP A 49 -4.33 18.44 -3.70
CA TRP A 49 -5.13 19.66 -3.55
C TRP A 49 -5.57 20.26 -4.89
N LEU A 50 -4.99 19.82 -6.00
CA LEU A 50 -5.39 20.27 -7.34
C LEU A 50 -6.53 19.39 -7.83
N THR A 51 -7.73 19.96 -7.94
CA THR A 51 -8.94 19.26 -8.42
C THR A 51 -9.15 19.35 -9.93
N HIS A 52 -8.30 20.11 -10.63
CA HIS A 52 -8.34 20.30 -12.08
C HIS A 52 -6.99 19.89 -12.65
N HIS A 53 -6.90 18.68 -13.19
CA HIS A 53 -5.67 18.02 -13.62
C HIS A 53 -5.23 18.39 -15.05
N ALA A 54 -5.20 19.69 -15.33
CA ALA A 54 -5.01 20.27 -16.67
C ALA A 54 -3.57 20.22 -17.23
N ASP A 55 -2.74 19.35 -16.64
CA ASP A 55 -1.35 19.12 -17.05
C ASP A 55 -1.27 17.81 -17.84
N SER A 56 -0.69 17.83 -19.05
CA SER A 56 -0.57 16.63 -19.87
C SER A 56 0.62 15.76 -19.52
N TYR A 57 0.42 14.46 -19.68
CA TYR A 57 1.47 13.45 -19.65
C TYR A 57 1.22 12.42 -20.75
N VAL A 58 2.28 12.05 -21.47
CA VAL A 58 2.27 11.00 -22.49
C VAL A 58 3.52 10.15 -22.35
N ARG A 59 3.37 8.83 -22.43
CA ARG A 59 4.48 7.89 -22.63
C ARG A 59 4.22 7.10 -23.91
N ALA A 60 5.16 7.13 -24.85
CA ALA A 60 4.99 6.54 -26.17
C ALA A 60 6.27 5.86 -26.68
N VAL A 61 6.09 4.75 -27.40
CA VAL A 61 7.17 4.09 -28.15
C VAL A 61 7.23 4.68 -29.55
N LEU A 62 8.41 5.11 -29.97
CA LEU A 62 8.62 5.73 -31.27
C LEU A 62 8.54 4.69 -32.40
N PRO A 63 7.71 4.90 -33.44
CA PRO A 63 7.50 3.88 -34.49
C PRO A 63 8.62 3.82 -35.54
N GLN A 64 9.43 4.87 -35.69
CA GLN A 64 10.47 4.96 -36.73
C GLN A 64 11.62 5.89 -36.32
N ASP A 65 12.68 5.91 -37.12
CA ASP A 65 13.80 6.83 -36.92
C ASP A 65 13.47 8.20 -37.54
N GLY A 66 13.90 9.29 -36.90
CA GLY A 66 13.90 10.61 -37.53
C GLY A 66 13.62 11.77 -36.56
N GLU A 67 13.26 12.92 -37.13
CA GLU A 67 12.90 14.11 -36.37
C GLU A 67 11.42 14.12 -35.96
N TYR A 68 11.19 14.04 -34.66
CA TYR A 68 9.87 14.16 -34.05
C TYR A 68 9.55 15.60 -33.67
N ARG A 69 8.30 16.01 -33.85
CA ARG A 69 7.78 17.31 -33.40
C ARG A 69 6.86 17.12 -32.20
N VAL A 70 7.06 17.93 -31.17
CA VAL A 70 6.15 18.03 -30.02
C VAL A 70 5.39 19.33 -30.16
N GLU A 71 4.06 19.26 -30.09
CA GLU A 71 3.20 20.43 -30.02
C GLU A 71 2.57 20.50 -28.63
N VAL A 72 2.61 21.68 -28.01
CA VAL A 72 1.88 22.00 -26.78
C VAL A 72 0.87 23.08 -27.13
N ARG A 73 -0.39 22.86 -26.77
CA ARG A 73 -1.50 23.79 -27.00
C ARG A 73 -2.26 24.01 -25.70
N ASP A 74 -2.94 25.15 -25.62
CA ASP A 74 -3.97 25.38 -24.62
C ASP A 74 -5.32 24.97 -25.21
N MET A 75 -6.05 24.08 -24.55
CA MET A 75 -7.35 23.58 -25.03
C MET A 75 -8.39 24.69 -25.15
N GLN A 76 -8.32 25.67 -24.27
CA GLN A 76 -9.21 26.84 -24.24
C GLN A 76 -8.76 27.95 -25.21
N GLN A 77 -7.70 27.71 -26.00
CA GLN A 77 -7.09 28.68 -26.92
C GLN A 77 -6.64 29.97 -26.21
N GLY A 78 -6.30 29.85 -24.92
CA GLY A 78 -5.76 30.93 -24.11
C GLY A 78 -4.30 31.24 -24.43
N GLY A 79 -3.84 32.40 -23.96
CA GLY A 79 -2.46 32.84 -24.10
C GLY A 79 -2.18 34.15 -23.38
N GLY A 80 -0.91 34.42 -23.11
CA GLY A 80 -0.48 35.64 -22.42
C GLY A 80 0.77 35.40 -21.59
N LYS A 81 1.24 36.45 -20.90
CA LYS A 81 2.45 36.39 -20.08
C LYS A 81 2.36 35.40 -18.92
N GLU A 82 1.13 35.12 -18.45
CA GLU A 82 0.86 34.21 -17.34
C GLU A 82 0.77 32.73 -17.77
N TYR A 83 0.69 32.43 -19.08
CA TYR A 83 0.53 31.07 -19.62
C TYR A 83 1.88 30.35 -19.69
N ILE A 84 2.53 30.23 -18.54
CA ILE A 84 3.86 29.64 -18.42
C ILE A 84 3.71 28.13 -18.24
N TYR A 85 4.59 27.36 -18.87
CA TYR A 85 4.66 25.92 -18.68
C TYR A 85 6.10 25.45 -18.74
N ARG A 86 6.36 24.28 -18.15
CA ARG A 86 7.60 23.52 -18.34
C ARG A 86 7.28 22.26 -19.11
N LEU A 87 8.00 22.02 -20.20
CA LEU A 87 7.93 20.78 -20.98
C LEU A 87 9.15 19.91 -20.66
N ARG A 88 8.90 18.67 -20.24
CA ARG A 88 9.90 17.60 -20.15
C ARG A 88 9.75 16.69 -21.37
N ILE A 89 10.87 16.48 -22.07
CA ILE A 89 11.01 15.46 -23.12
C ILE A 89 12.20 14.59 -22.70
N SER A 90 11.95 13.34 -22.35
CA SER A 90 13.01 12.44 -21.89
C SER A 90 12.67 10.99 -22.23
N ARG A 91 13.65 10.09 -22.11
CA ARG A 91 13.31 8.67 -21.85
C ARG A 91 12.54 8.56 -20.52
N PRO A 92 11.78 7.48 -20.28
CA PRO A 92 11.19 7.22 -18.98
C PRO A 92 12.24 7.36 -17.88
N LEU A 93 11.86 8.02 -16.79
CA LEU A 93 12.64 8.12 -15.56
C LEU A 93 11.88 7.40 -14.44
N PRO A 94 11.91 6.05 -14.40
CA PRO A 94 11.12 5.29 -13.43
C PRO A 94 11.46 5.72 -12.01
N ASP A 95 10.44 6.03 -11.22
CA ASP A 95 10.60 6.44 -9.83
C ASP A 95 9.28 6.20 -9.07
N PHE A 96 9.27 6.47 -7.77
CA PHE A 96 8.07 6.46 -6.96
C PHE A 96 8.12 7.54 -5.87
N GLN A 97 6.94 7.97 -5.45
CA GLN A 97 6.76 8.68 -4.18
C GLN A 97 5.89 7.85 -3.25
N LEU A 98 6.03 8.09 -1.95
CA LEU A 98 5.22 7.41 -0.94
C LEU A 98 4.36 8.42 -0.16
N ARG A 99 3.16 7.97 0.22
CA ARG A 99 2.29 8.64 1.20
C ARG A 99 1.93 7.66 2.31
N VAL A 100 2.15 8.04 3.57
CA VAL A 100 1.75 7.24 4.73
C VAL A 100 0.52 7.85 5.38
N VAL A 101 -0.50 7.01 5.61
CA VAL A 101 -1.83 7.41 6.07
C VAL A 101 -2.24 6.54 7.27
N PRO A 102 -2.79 7.12 8.35
CA PRO A 102 -2.98 8.55 8.58
C PRO A 102 -1.68 9.29 8.90
N SER A 103 -1.73 10.62 8.82
CA SER A 103 -0.59 11.50 9.13
C SER A 103 -0.20 11.47 10.61
N CYS A 104 -1.18 11.18 11.47
CA CYS A 104 -1.02 11.00 12.89
C CYS A 104 -1.70 9.71 13.36
N LEU A 105 -0.93 8.86 14.04
CA LEU A 105 -1.39 7.63 14.66
C LEU A 105 -1.48 7.80 16.17
N ASN A 106 -2.56 7.31 16.77
CA ASN A 106 -2.67 7.17 18.22
C ASN A 106 -2.62 5.68 18.57
N ALA A 107 -1.70 5.32 19.45
CA ALA A 107 -1.49 3.95 19.89
C ALA A 107 -1.20 3.90 21.40
N GLN A 108 -1.27 2.70 21.96
CA GLN A 108 -0.88 2.44 23.35
C GLN A 108 0.23 1.41 23.39
N PRO A 109 1.08 1.37 24.44
CA PRO A 109 2.09 0.33 24.57
C PRO A 109 1.46 -1.07 24.52
N GLY A 110 1.98 -1.94 23.66
CA GLY A 110 1.50 -3.31 23.45
C GLY A 110 0.38 -3.48 22.43
N THR A 111 -0.02 -2.41 21.73
CA THR A 111 -1.08 -2.45 20.72
C THR A 111 -0.54 -2.45 19.29
N THR A 112 -1.35 -2.95 18.36
CA THR A 112 -1.10 -2.90 16.92
C THR A 112 -2.14 -2.01 16.27
N VAL A 113 -1.71 -1.13 15.36
CA VAL A 113 -2.58 -0.23 14.59
C VAL A 113 -2.35 -0.40 13.09
N PRO A 114 -3.38 -0.27 12.24
CA PRO A 114 -3.23 -0.34 10.79
C PRO A 114 -2.65 0.97 10.26
N VAL A 115 -1.86 0.87 9.20
CA VAL A 115 -1.25 2.01 8.51
C VAL A 115 -1.31 1.73 7.01
N ASP A 116 -1.88 2.66 6.25
CA ASP A 116 -1.89 2.59 4.78
C ASP A 116 -0.66 3.31 4.22
N VAL A 117 -0.07 2.72 3.18
CA VAL A 117 1.03 3.34 2.43
C VAL A 117 0.70 3.26 0.95
N TYR A 118 0.65 4.42 0.32
CA TYR A 118 0.37 4.57 -1.10
C TYR A 118 1.67 4.78 -1.88
N ALA A 119 1.83 4.06 -2.97
CA ALA A 119 2.92 4.18 -3.94
C ALA A 119 2.43 4.95 -5.17
N LEU A 120 2.95 6.15 -5.34
CA LEU A 120 2.71 7.00 -6.49
C LEU A 120 3.81 6.71 -7.49
N ARG A 121 3.57 5.73 -8.35
CA ARG A 121 4.52 5.20 -9.34
C ARG A 121 4.66 6.16 -10.52
N LYS A 122 5.89 6.38 -10.98
CA LYS A 122 6.22 7.33 -12.05
C LYS A 122 6.93 6.63 -13.20
N ASP A 123 6.64 7.10 -14.41
CA ASP A 123 7.30 6.71 -15.67
C ASP A 123 7.44 5.18 -15.85
N GLY A 124 6.46 4.40 -15.39
CA GLY A 124 6.43 2.95 -15.56
C GLY A 124 7.20 2.15 -14.51
N PHE A 125 7.64 2.77 -13.41
CA PHE A 125 8.16 2.01 -12.28
C PHE A 125 7.09 1.09 -11.69
N ASP A 126 7.29 -0.21 -11.80
CA ASP A 126 6.35 -1.21 -11.32
C ASP A 126 6.92 -2.15 -10.24
N GLY A 127 8.14 -1.88 -9.76
CA GLY A 127 8.83 -2.77 -8.82
C GLY A 127 8.18 -2.86 -7.44
N GLU A 128 8.52 -3.92 -6.70
CA GLU A 128 8.19 -4.03 -5.28
C GLU A 128 8.90 -2.93 -4.47
N ILE A 129 8.21 -2.38 -3.46
CA ILE A 129 8.78 -1.40 -2.53
C ILE A 129 8.76 -2.00 -1.12
N ARG A 130 9.94 -2.16 -0.50
CA ARG A 130 10.08 -2.58 0.90
C ARG A 130 10.05 -1.36 1.82
N LEU A 131 9.22 -1.41 2.85
CA LEU A 131 9.04 -0.31 3.80
C LEU A 131 9.81 -0.57 5.10
N ARG A 132 10.40 0.46 5.70
CA ARG A 132 11.01 0.38 7.03
C ARG A 132 10.93 1.70 7.78
N ILE A 133 11.04 1.63 9.10
CA ILE A 133 11.16 2.81 9.97
C ILE A 133 12.64 3.16 10.13
N ALA A 134 12.93 4.46 10.21
CA ALA A 134 14.23 5.00 10.56
C ALA A 134 14.10 6.19 11.52
N GLY A 135 15.05 6.30 12.46
CA GLY A 135 15.07 7.38 13.45
C GLY A 135 14.24 7.06 14.68
N ALA A 136 13.46 8.03 15.17
CA ALA A 136 12.63 7.85 16.37
C ALA A 136 11.60 6.73 16.17
N GLY A 137 11.44 5.85 17.16
CA GLY A 137 10.53 4.70 17.09
C GLY A 137 11.08 3.54 16.27
N ASP A 138 12.39 3.34 16.26
CA ASP A 138 13.04 2.15 15.68
C ASP A 138 12.66 0.85 16.40
N ASP A 139 12.19 0.95 17.64
CA ASP A 139 11.60 -0.15 18.41
C ASP A 139 10.16 -0.49 17.97
N LEU A 140 9.50 0.37 17.19
CA LEU A 140 8.21 0.07 16.60
C LEU A 140 8.36 -0.99 15.51
N ARG A 141 7.47 -2.00 15.53
CA ARG A 141 7.54 -3.12 14.60
C ARG A 141 6.53 -2.96 13.46
N LEU A 142 7.02 -2.92 12.22
CA LEU A 142 6.17 -3.06 11.04
C LEU A 142 5.94 -4.54 10.69
N SER A 143 4.71 -4.86 10.31
CA SER A 143 4.35 -6.15 9.70
C SER A 143 3.53 -5.92 8.44
N GLY A 144 3.77 -6.71 7.40
CA GLY A 144 3.15 -6.51 6.09
C GLY A 144 3.74 -5.35 5.29
N ASN A 145 5.01 -5.02 5.54
CA ASN A 145 5.72 -3.82 5.11
C ASN A 145 6.30 -3.92 3.69
N ARG A 146 5.59 -4.52 2.75
CA ARG A 146 5.96 -4.59 1.33
C ARG A 146 4.78 -4.16 0.47
N ILE A 147 5.01 -3.24 -0.46
CA ILE A 147 4.06 -2.91 -1.52
C ILE A 147 4.45 -3.78 -2.72
N PRO A 148 3.64 -4.79 -3.10
CA PRO A 148 3.97 -5.64 -4.23
C PRO A 148 4.12 -4.85 -5.54
N ALA A 149 4.80 -5.44 -6.52
CA ALA A 149 4.81 -4.92 -7.88
C ALA A 149 3.38 -4.71 -8.40
N GLY A 150 3.13 -3.67 -9.21
CA GLY A 150 1.77 -3.34 -9.68
C GLY A 150 0.91 -2.59 -8.67
N GLN A 151 1.12 -2.82 -7.38
CA GLN A 151 0.18 -2.33 -6.36
C GLN A 151 0.43 -0.86 -6.02
N GLU A 152 -0.65 -0.09 -5.94
CA GLU A 152 -0.63 1.33 -5.57
C GLU A 152 -0.77 1.56 -4.07
N ARG A 153 -1.23 0.56 -3.31
CA ARG A 153 -1.46 0.67 -1.86
C ARG A 153 -1.10 -0.63 -1.16
N VAL A 154 -0.55 -0.53 0.04
CA VAL A 154 -0.58 -1.63 1.01
C VAL A 154 -1.14 -1.11 2.34
N ARG A 155 -2.00 -1.93 2.97
CA ARG A 155 -2.28 -1.76 4.39
C ARG A 155 -1.34 -2.64 5.18
N MET A 156 -0.45 -2.03 5.94
CA MET A 156 0.45 -2.69 6.87
C MET A 156 -0.03 -2.47 8.31
N THR A 157 0.72 -2.99 9.27
CA THR A 157 0.46 -2.73 10.68
C THR A 157 1.72 -2.25 11.39
N LEU A 158 1.53 -1.39 12.38
CA LEU A 158 2.55 -0.85 13.27
C LEU A 158 2.25 -1.34 14.69
N THR A 159 3.18 -2.10 15.28
CA THR A 159 3.06 -2.59 16.66
C THR A 159 3.94 -1.76 17.57
N VAL A 160 3.36 -1.22 18.64
CA VAL A 160 4.09 -0.54 19.71
C VAL A 160 4.48 -1.58 20.76
N PRO A 161 5.76 -1.75 21.12
CA PRO A 161 6.16 -2.69 22.17
C PRO A 161 5.46 -2.39 23.50
N PRO A 162 5.11 -3.43 24.31
CA PRO A 162 4.53 -3.22 25.65
C PRO A 162 5.42 -2.41 26.59
N SER A 163 6.74 -2.49 26.40
CA SER A 163 7.75 -1.76 27.18
C SER A 163 7.98 -0.33 26.71
N HIS A 164 7.35 0.10 25.62
CA HIS A 164 7.53 1.44 25.08
C HIS A 164 6.98 2.49 26.05
N SER A 165 7.77 3.53 26.31
CA SER A 165 7.36 4.62 27.20
C SER A 165 6.39 5.56 26.47
N PRO A 166 5.29 6.01 27.11
CA PRO A 166 4.40 6.99 26.49
C PRO A 166 5.13 8.26 26.04
N GLY A 167 4.73 8.80 24.89
CA GLY A 167 5.36 9.97 24.28
C GLY A 167 4.92 10.18 22.83
N LEU A 168 5.33 11.31 22.25
CA LEU A 168 5.13 11.62 20.85
C LEU A 168 6.37 11.26 20.04
N LEU A 169 6.23 10.36 19.08
CA LEU A 169 7.29 9.96 18.16
C LEU A 169 7.12 10.65 16.81
N ARG A 170 8.25 10.88 16.13
CA ARG A 170 8.31 11.39 14.75
C ARG A 170 9.12 10.43 13.87
N PRO A 171 8.63 9.19 13.65
CA PRO A 171 9.33 8.23 12.81
C PRO A 171 9.42 8.70 11.36
N ARG A 172 10.46 8.26 10.66
CA ARG A 172 10.50 8.36 9.20
C ARG A 172 10.21 6.99 8.61
N LEU A 173 9.20 6.92 7.75
CA LEU A 173 8.95 5.74 6.93
C LEU A 173 9.73 5.87 5.62
N LEU A 174 10.57 4.88 5.34
CA LEU A 174 11.38 4.81 4.13
C LEU A 174 10.90 3.64 3.26
N GLY A 175 10.81 3.87 1.96
CA GLY A 175 10.63 2.85 0.94
C GLY A 175 11.92 2.60 0.19
N GLU A 176 12.26 1.34 0.04
CA GLU A 176 13.45 0.85 -0.65
C GLU A 176 13.00 0.00 -1.84
N ALA A 177 13.54 0.30 -3.01
CA ALA A 177 13.31 -0.47 -4.23
C ALA A 177 14.56 -0.48 -5.09
N GLU A 178 14.54 -1.29 -6.14
CA GLU A 178 15.57 -1.30 -7.18
C GLU A 178 15.02 -0.66 -8.44
N ILE A 179 15.76 0.29 -9.00
CA ILE A 179 15.43 0.98 -10.24
C ILE A 179 16.62 0.85 -11.19
N ALA A 180 16.41 0.19 -12.33
CA ALA A 180 17.43 -0.04 -13.34
C ALA A 180 18.76 -0.60 -12.75
N GLY A 181 18.67 -1.60 -11.86
CA GLY A 181 19.84 -2.21 -11.23
C GLY A 181 20.40 -1.47 -10.02
N SER A 182 19.85 -0.30 -9.67
CA SER A 182 20.37 0.55 -8.60
C SER A 182 19.41 0.63 -7.41
N PRO A 183 19.90 0.51 -6.16
CA PRO A 183 19.06 0.68 -4.99
C PRO A 183 18.65 2.15 -4.83
N VAL A 184 17.36 2.37 -4.61
CA VAL A 184 16.75 3.68 -4.43
C VAL A 184 15.96 3.71 -3.13
N VAL A 185 16.13 4.79 -2.36
CA VAL A 185 15.39 5.04 -1.12
C VAL A 185 14.55 6.32 -1.27
N ARG A 186 13.30 6.25 -0.83
CA ARG A 186 12.36 7.39 -0.79
C ARG A 186 11.73 7.47 0.58
N GLN A 187 11.67 8.67 1.16
CA GLN A 187 10.92 8.91 2.39
C GLN A 187 9.44 9.11 2.05
N ALA A 188 8.55 8.48 2.80
CA ALA A 188 7.12 8.74 2.70
C ALA A 188 6.77 10.09 3.32
N ALA A 189 5.98 10.88 2.60
CA ALA A 189 5.33 12.06 3.18
C ALA A 189 4.10 11.60 3.98
N ALA A 190 3.87 12.18 5.15
CA ALA A 190 2.64 11.93 5.90
C ALA A 190 1.46 12.49 5.11
N ALA A 191 0.32 11.84 5.17
CA ALA A 191 -0.90 12.33 4.53
C ALA A 191 -2.15 11.84 5.25
N ASP A 192 -3.25 12.54 5.03
CA ASP A 192 -4.58 12.06 5.39
C ASP A 192 -5.40 11.84 4.10
N ASP A 193 -6.06 10.70 4.04
CA ASP A 193 -6.97 10.37 2.94
C ASP A 193 -8.32 11.05 3.19
N SER A 194 -8.52 12.18 2.51
CA SER A 194 -9.64 13.09 2.69
C SER A 194 -10.64 12.98 1.55
N MET A 195 -11.92 12.88 1.87
CA MET A 195 -13.00 12.84 0.89
C MET A 195 -13.59 14.23 0.64
N GLN A 196 -13.76 14.60 -0.62
CA GLN A 196 -14.47 15.78 -1.08
C GLN A 196 -15.75 15.36 -1.82
N ALA A 197 -16.87 15.99 -1.47
CA ALA A 197 -18.17 15.82 -2.15
C ALA A 197 -18.61 14.35 -2.34
N PHE A 198 -18.37 13.49 -1.34
CA PHE A 198 -18.81 12.09 -1.28
C PHE A 198 -18.15 11.12 -2.28
N PHE A 199 -17.18 11.56 -3.08
CA PHE A 199 -16.57 10.71 -4.11
C PHE A 199 -15.06 10.90 -4.27
N TYR A 200 -14.60 12.14 -4.45
CA TYR A 200 -13.19 12.42 -4.71
C TYR A 200 -12.37 12.21 -3.45
N ARG A 201 -11.30 11.41 -3.54
CA ARG A 201 -10.39 11.15 -2.42
C ARG A 201 -9.02 11.73 -2.73
N HIS A 202 -8.48 12.44 -1.76
CA HIS A 202 -7.23 13.19 -1.90
C HIS A 202 -6.27 12.79 -0.79
N LEU A 203 -5.02 12.51 -1.16
CA LEU A 203 -3.93 12.31 -0.20
C LEU A 203 -3.34 13.67 0.19
N VAL A 204 -3.94 14.30 1.20
CA VAL A 204 -3.54 15.64 1.67
C VAL A 204 -2.32 15.51 2.55
N THR A 205 -1.19 16.07 2.11
CA THR A 205 0.08 15.91 2.83
C THR A 205 0.13 16.70 4.13
N ALA A 206 0.77 16.11 5.14
CA ALA A 206 1.15 16.74 6.38
C ALA A 206 2.63 16.43 6.69
N ASP A 207 3.25 17.25 7.53
CA ASP A 207 4.63 17.05 7.97
C ASP A 207 4.76 17.52 9.43
N PRO A 208 5.29 16.71 10.36
CA PRO A 208 5.84 15.35 10.20
C PRO A 208 4.79 14.23 10.29
N TRP A 209 5.18 13.00 9.93
CA TRP A 209 4.45 11.79 10.33
C TRP A 209 4.65 11.55 11.84
N THR A 210 3.55 11.43 12.59
CA THR A 210 3.60 11.33 14.05
C THR A 210 2.92 10.09 14.59
N VAL A 211 3.50 9.51 15.65
CA VAL A 211 2.88 8.44 16.43
C VAL A 211 2.79 8.88 17.88
N SER A 212 1.59 9.16 18.35
CA SER A 212 1.29 9.46 19.74
C SER A 212 1.07 8.16 20.50
N VAL A 213 2.00 7.83 21.41
CA VAL A 213 1.90 6.67 22.30
C VAL A 213 1.40 7.14 23.66
N GLY A 214 0.16 6.81 24.00
CA GLY A 214 -0.50 7.32 25.20
C GLY A 214 -1.14 6.24 26.09
N GLY A 215 -1.36 6.60 27.35
CA GLY A 215 -2.09 5.78 28.31
C GLY A 215 -1.30 4.59 28.86
N ARG A 216 -2.00 3.73 29.61
CA ARG A 216 -1.43 2.48 30.14
C ARG A 216 -1.41 1.42 29.04
N SER A 217 -0.47 0.48 29.14
CA SER A 217 -0.44 -0.67 28.25
C SER A 217 -1.80 -1.36 28.24
N ARG A 218 -2.38 -1.54 27.05
CA ARG A 218 -3.56 -2.38 26.86
C ARG A 218 -3.11 -3.77 26.51
N PHE A 219 -3.81 -4.74 27.09
CA PHE A 219 -3.62 -6.13 26.71
C PHE A 219 -4.27 -6.38 25.34
N THR A 220 -3.45 -6.50 24.29
CA THR A 220 -3.80 -7.18 23.06
C THR A 220 -3.07 -8.51 23.04
N PRO A 221 -3.71 -9.64 22.70
CA PRO A 221 -3.00 -10.91 22.55
C PRO A 221 -1.84 -10.74 21.58
N ALA A 222 -0.60 -10.87 22.06
CA ALA A 222 0.61 -10.78 21.25
C ALA A 222 0.80 -12.06 20.41
N LEU A 223 -0.16 -12.33 19.54
CA LEU A 223 -0.18 -13.49 18.66
C LEU A 223 0.73 -13.20 17.47
N THR A 224 1.80 -13.98 17.37
CA THR A 224 2.70 -13.94 16.21
C THR A 224 2.39 -15.15 15.32
N PRO A 225 2.29 -14.95 13.99
CA PRO A 225 2.13 -16.06 13.06
C PRO A 225 3.25 -17.08 13.22
N ALA A 226 2.90 -18.35 13.20
CA ALA A 226 3.81 -19.50 13.24
C ALA A 226 4.14 -20.03 11.83
N ASN A 227 3.52 -19.46 10.79
CA ASN A 227 3.75 -19.82 9.40
C ASN A 227 5.07 -19.24 8.87
N GLU A 228 5.63 -19.87 7.84
CA GLU A 228 6.46 -19.16 6.86
C GLU A 228 5.57 -18.17 6.09
N LEU A 229 6.09 -16.98 5.85
CA LEU A 229 5.36 -15.88 5.20
C LEU A 229 6.04 -15.52 3.87
N PRO A 230 5.29 -15.18 2.81
CA PRO A 230 3.84 -15.06 2.74
C PRO A 230 3.10 -16.42 2.79
N ILE A 231 1.86 -16.39 3.27
CA ILE A 231 0.98 -17.57 3.20
C ILE A 231 0.56 -17.80 1.74
N GLN A 232 0.78 -19.01 1.26
CA GLN A 232 0.31 -19.45 -0.05
C GLN A 232 -1.17 -19.84 0.04
N LEU A 233 -2.03 -19.10 -0.67
CA LEU A 233 -3.48 -19.25 -0.65
C LEU A 233 -3.96 -19.77 -2.02
N PRO A 234 -4.30 -21.07 -2.15
CA PRO A 234 -4.71 -21.62 -3.44
C PRO A 234 -6.06 -21.07 -3.89
N VAL A 235 -6.18 -20.71 -5.18
CA VAL A 235 -7.45 -20.29 -5.80
C VAL A 235 -8.53 -21.35 -5.58
N GLY A 236 -9.72 -20.92 -5.15
CA GLY A 236 -10.83 -21.81 -4.81
C GLY A 236 -10.61 -22.71 -3.59
N GLY A 237 -9.49 -22.53 -2.88
CA GLY A 237 -9.08 -23.36 -1.75
C GLY A 237 -8.96 -22.57 -0.45
N ALA A 238 -8.34 -23.21 0.54
CA ALA A 238 -8.10 -22.61 1.84
C ALA A 238 -6.66 -22.83 2.30
N ALA A 239 -6.12 -21.83 2.98
CA ALA A 239 -4.90 -21.93 3.78
C ALA A 239 -5.22 -21.60 5.24
N ALA A 240 -4.30 -21.83 6.16
CA ALA A 240 -4.51 -21.49 7.57
C ALA A 240 -3.37 -20.60 8.10
N VAL A 241 -3.75 -19.45 8.67
CA VAL A 241 -2.86 -18.70 9.56
C VAL A 241 -2.83 -19.42 10.90
N ARG A 242 -1.64 -19.74 11.36
CA ARG A 242 -1.38 -20.46 12.61
C ARG A 242 -0.77 -19.49 13.61
N PHE A 243 -1.28 -19.43 14.82
CA PHE A 243 -0.69 -18.64 15.89
C PHE A 243 -0.31 -19.53 17.07
N TRP A 244 0.82 -19.23 17.69
CA TRP A 244 1.16 -19.80 19.00
C TRP A 244 0.34 -19.11 20.09
N LEU A 245 -0.21 -19.88 21.02
CA LEU A 245 -0.84 -19.38 22.24
C LEU A 245 0.22 -19.21 23.33
N PRO A 246 0.57 -17.96 23.73
CA PRO A 246 1.51 -17.76 24.82
C PRO A 246 0.96 -18.36 26.12
N ARG A 247 1.84 -18.93 26.95
CA ARG A 247 1.45 -19.51 28.25
C ARG A 247 0.69 -18.53 29.15
N PHE A 248 1.07 -17.24 29.11
CA PHE A 248 0.39 -16.19 29.88
C PHE A 248 -1.01 -15.82 29.34
N ALA A 249 -1.32 -16.17 28.09
CA ALA A 249 -2.63 -15.91 27.47
C ALA A 249 -3.66 -17.04 27.73
N ARG A 250 -3.27 -18.12 28.43
CA ARG A 250 -4.16 -19.26 28.74
C ARG A 250 -5.30 -18.93 29.69
N GLY A 251 -5.22 -17.82 30.43
CA GLY A 251 -6.32 -17.31 31.26
C GLY A 251 -7.41 -16.58 30.47
N ILE A 252 -7.26 -16.46 29.15
CA ILE A 252 -8.15 -15.70 28.27
C ILE A 252 -8.94 -16.68 27.41
N ASN A 253 -10.25 -16.49 27.37
CA ASN A 253 -11.11 -17.27 26.50
C ASN A 253 -10.99 -16.77 25.05
N ILE A 254 -9.85 -17.02 24.41
CA ILE A 254 -9.59 -16.66 23.01
C ILE A 254 -10.59 -17.33 22.06
N ALA A 255 -11.10 -18.51 22.45
CA ALA A 255 -12.15 -19.21 21.72
C ALA A 255 -13.49 -18.46 21.71
N ALA A 256 -13.73 -17.54 22.66
CA ALA A 256 -14.91 -16.69 22.71
C ALA A 256 -14.73 -15.35 21.96
N LEU A 257 -13.55 -15.07 21.41
CA LEU A 257 -13.35 -13.88 20.59
C LEU A 257 -13.96 -14.10 19.20
N GLN A 258 -14.55 -13.04 18.66
CA GLN A 258 -14.94 -12.94 17.26
C GLN A 258 -13.76 -12.41 16.45
N TRP A 259 -13.51 -13.03 15.30
CA TRP A 259 -12.36 -12.75 14.43
C TRP A 259 -12.85 -12.27 13.09
N GLU A 260 -12.31 -11.16 12.62
CA GLU A 260 -12.70 -10.56 11.34
C GLU A 260 -11.48 -10.06 10.59
N LEU A 261 -11.58 -10.01 9.25
CA LEU A 261 -10.59 -9.33 8.42
C LEU A 261 -10.94 -7.85 8.32
N LEU A 262 -9.94 -7.00 8.54
CA LEU A 262 -10.03 -5.57 8.24
C LEU A 262 -9.83 -5.36 6.73
N GLU A 263 -10.88 -4.96 6.02
CA GLU A 263 -10.84 -4.65 4.57
C GLU A 263 -10.07 -5.72 3.75
N PRO A 264 -10.51 -6.99 3.75
CA PRO A 264 -9.86 -8.03 2.96
C PRO A 264 -9.92 -7.71 1.47
N ALA A 265 -8.97 -8.27 0.71
CA ALA A 265 -9.09 -8.31 -0.75
C ALA A 265 -10.40 -8.99 -1.15
N GLU A 266 -11.03 -8.52 -2.22
CA GLU A 266 -12.25 -9.12 -2.75
C GLU A 266 -12.04 -10.61 -3.02
N GLY A 267 -12.98 -11.46 -2.60
CA GLY A 267 -12.84 -12.92 -2.72
C GLY A 267 -11.98 -13.58 -1.63
N VAL A 268 -11.41 -12.84 -0.67
CA VAL A 268 -10.70 -13.41 0.49
C VAL A 268 -11.58 -13.32 1.74
N SER A 269 -11.76 -14.45 2.44
CA SER A 269 -12.60 -14.51 3.64
C SER A 269 -12.01 -15.42 4.73
N LEU A 270 -12.57 -15.34 5.94
CA LEU A 270 -12.21 -16.23 7.04
C LEU A 270 -13.13 -17.44 7.10
N GLY A 271 -12.54 -18.61 7.33
CA GLY A 271 -13.27 -19.78 7.82
C GLY A 271 -13.42 -19.78 9.34
N LYS A 272 -13.98 -20.86 9.87
CA LYS A 272 -14.20 -21.02 11.31
C LYS A 272 -12.87 -21.13 12.06
N VAL A 273 -12.59 -20.16 12.93
CA VAL A 273 -11.42 -20.18 13.81
C VAL A 273 -11.54 -21.34 14.80
N SER A 274 -10.45 -22.08 14.98
CA SER A 274 -10.35 -23.13 15.97
C SER A 274 -9.19 -22.86 16.93
N VAL A 275 -9.45 -23.09 18.21
CA VAL A 275 -8.51 -22.84 19.29
C VAL A 275 -8.26 -24.17 20.00
N SER A 276 -6.99 -24.56 20.08
CA SER A 276 -6.52 -25.75 20.80
C SER A 276 -5.65 -25.33 21.99
N GLN A 277 -5.08 -26.29 22.73
CA GLN A 277 -4.34 -26.00 23.98
C GLN A 277 -3.12 -25.08 23.79
N ASP A 278 -2.48 -25.11 22.61
CA ASP A 278 -1.25 -24.37 22.31
C ASP A 278 -1.27 -23.62 20.97
N ARG A 279 -2.27 -23.87 20.11
CA ARG A 279 -2.37 -23.27 18.77
C ARG A 279 -3.75 -22.70 18.47
N ILE A 280 -3.76 -21.62 17.70
CA ILE A 280 -4.95 -21.08 17.03
C ILE A 280 -4.77 -21.32 15.54
N LEU A 281 -5.80 -21.89 14.91
CA LEU A 281 -5.87 -22.02 13.45
C LEU A 281 -6.98 -21.09 12.95
N VAL A 282 -6.60 -20.18 12.07
CA VAL A 282 -7.49 -19.24 11.38
C VAL A 282 -7.50 -19.61 9.91
N PRO A 283 -8.48 -20.40 9.45
CA PRO A 283 -8.61 -20.71 8.03
C PRO A 283 -8.93 -19.44 7.24
N VAL A 284 -8.33 -19.33 6.06
CA VAL A 284 -8.52 -18.24 5.10
C VAL A 284 -8.87 -18.89 3.77
N GLN A 285 -9.93 -18.42 3.14
CA GLN A 285 -10.45 -18.96 1.90
C GLN A 285 -10.23 -17.96 0.78
N ALA A 286 -9.88 -18.49 -0.40
CA ALA A 286 -9.83 -17.74 -1.65
C ALA A 286 -10.97 -18.19 -2.56
N ALA A 287 -11.70 -17.23 -3.11
CA ALA A 287 -12.67 -17.47 -4.16
C ALA A 287 -12.00 -18.07 -5.41
N ALA A 288 -12.78 -18.79 -6.23
CA ALA A 288 -12.27 -19.47 -7.43
C ALA A 288 -11.94 -18.49 -8.57
N GLU A 289 -12.48 -17.29 -8.50
CA GLU A 289 -12.34 -16.22 -9.49
C GLU A 289 -11.09 -15.35 -9.23
N LEU A 290 -10.39 -15.58 -8.12
CA LEU A 290 -9.18 -14.85 -7.78
C LEU A 290 -8.06 -15.13 -8.79
N THR A 291 -7.36 -14.07 -9.19
CA THR A 291 -6.21 -14.19 -10.09
C THR A 291 -4.97 -14.65 -9.32
N PRO A 292 -4.29 -15.73 -9.76
CA PRO A 292 -2.98 -16.10 -9.22
C PRO A 292 -1.97 -14.95 -9.28
N GLY A 293 -1.11 -14.83 -8.28
CA GLY A 293 -0.15 -13.75 -8.13
C GLY A 293 -0.68 -12.53 -7.38
N LEU A 294 -1.97 -12.50 -7.00
CA LEU A 294 -2.49 -11.47 -6.09
C LEU A 294 -1.74 -11.54 -4.75
N LYS A 295 -1.11 -10.44 -4.37
CA LYS A 295 -0.35 -10.29 -3.12
C LYS A 295 -0.98 -9.23 -2.24
N GLY A 296 -1.00 -9.47 -0.94
CA GLY A 296 -1.55 -8.52 0.02
C GLY A 296 -1.27 -8.91 1.46
N ASN A 297 -1.98 -8.27 2.39
CA ASN A 297 -1.91 -8.58 3.82
C ASN A 297 -3.28 -8.96 4.37
N LEU A 298 -3.31 -10.00 5.20
CA LEU A 298 -4.43 -10.33 6.07
C LEU A 298 -4.24 -9.58 7.39
N ILE A 299 -5.20 -8.74 7.76
CA ILE A 299 -5.18 -8.01 9.04
C ILE A 299 -6.38 -8.46 9.85
N LEU A 300 -6.11 -9.19 10.94
CA LEU A 300 -7.14 -9.75 11.80
C LEU A 300 -7.50 -8.76 12.91
N GLN A 301 -8.78 -8.50 13.07
CA GLN A 301 -9.36 -7.75 14.18
C GLN A 301 -10.08 -8.70 15.13
N LEU A 302 -9.93 -8.42 16.42
CA LEU A 302 -10.50 -9.21 17.49
C LEU A 302 -11.59 -8.40 18.19
N PHE A 303 -12.72 -9.05 18.44
CA PHE A 303 -13.83 -8.49 19.19
C PHE A 303 -14.29 -9.45 20.28
N SER A 304 -14.79 -8.89 21.38
CA SER A 304 -15.47 -9.63 22.43
C SER A 304 -16.95 -9.28 22.43
N GLU A 305 -17.80 -10.27 22.70
CA GLU A 305 -19.22 -10.03 22.94
C GLU A 305 -19.46 -9.75 24.42
N GLN A 306 -20.04 -8.58 24.73
CA GLN A 306 -20.35 -8.18 26.10
C GLN A 306 -21.84 -7.89 26.24
N LYS A 307 -22.49 -8.42 27.28
CA LYS A 307 -23.89 -8.06 27.57
C LYS A 307 -23.96 -6.60 28.02
N ARG A 308 -24.93 -5.86 27.49
CA ARG A 308 -25.23 -4.53 28.01
C ARG A 308 -25.74 -4.64 29.46
N PRO A 309 -25.33 -3.74 30.36
CA PRO A 309 -25.92 -3.66 31.69
C PRO A 309 -27.44 -3.53 31.57
N ASN A 310 -28.19 -4.35 32.32
CA ASN A 310 -29.66 -4.34 32.38
C ASN A 310 -30.38 -4.52 31.03
N SER A 311 -29.77 -5.21 30.06
CA SER A 311 -30.42 -5.54 28.79
C SER A 311 -30.06 -6.95 28.31
N ASN A 312 -30.98 -7.58 27.59
CA ASN A 312 -30.73 -8.85 26.91
C ASN A 312 -29.92 -8.69 25.61
N GLN A 313 -29.57 -7.47 25.22
CA GLN A 313 -28.74 -7.20 24.04
C GLN A 313 -27.26 -7.29 24.37
N SER A 314 -26.50 -7.95 23.51
CA SER A 314 -25.04 -7.92 23.52
C SER A 314 -24.51 -6.79 22.63
N VAL A 315 -23.30 -6.34 22.94
CA VAL A 315 -22.52 -5.42 22.12
C VAL A 315 -21.18 -6.05 21.78
N LYS A 316 -20.79 -5.84 20.53
CA LYS A 316 -19.48 -6.19 20.03
C LYS A 316 -18.49 -5.11 20.44
N VAL A 317 -17.49 -5.49 21.22
CA VAL A 317 -16.47 -4.60 21.77
C VAL A 317 -15.14 -4.91 21.12
N PHE A 318 -14.49 -3.90 20.54
CA PHE A 318 -13.17 -4.04 19.92
C PHE A 318 -12.10 -4.36 20.97
N VAL A 319 -11.35 -5.44 20.73
CA VAL A 319 -10.26 -5.90 21.61
C VAL A 319 -8.90 -5.46 21.08
N GLY A 320 -8.67 -5.56 19.76
CA GLY A 320 -7.42 -5.16 19.15
C GLY A 320 -7.22 -5.73 17.75
N ILE A 321 -6.07 -5.40 17.17
CA ILE A 321 -5.63 -5.87 15.85
C ILE A 321 -4.38 -6.72 16.02
N LEU A 322 -4.25 -7.76 15.20
CA LEU A 322 -3.04 -8.58 15.12
C LEU A 322 -2.08 -8.05 14.05
N PRO A 323 -0.77 -8.31 14.17
CA PRO A 323 0.18 -7.94 13.13
C PRO A 323 -0.21 -8.53 11.77
N ALA A 324 -0.05 -7.72 10.72
CA ALA A 324 -0.41 -8.07 9.35
C ALA A 324 0.33 -9.34 8.89
N VAL A 325 -0.39 -10.21 8.19
CA VAL A 325 0.12 -11.49 7.69
C VAL A 325 0.12 -11.46 6.16
N PRO A 326 1.28 -11.37 5.50
CA PRO A 326 1.35 -11.37 4.04
C PRO A 326 0.80 -12.66 3.45
N PHE A 327 0.11 -12.56 2.31
CA PHE A 327 -0.36 -13.69 1.52
C PHE A 327 -0.05 -13.50 0.03
N GLU A 328 -0.01 -14.62 -0.67
CA GLU A 328 0.07 -14.70 -2.13
C GLU A 328 -0.95 -15.74 -2.61
N VAL A 329 -1.77 -15.37 -3.59
CA VAL A 329 -2.71 -16.30 -4.22
C VAL A 329 -1.95 -17.16 -5.22
N VAL A 330 -2.06 -18.48 -5.08
CA VAL A 330 -1.37 -19.47 -5.93
C VAL A 330 -2.36 -20.31 -6.75
N PRO A 331 -1.94 -20.94 -7.86
CA PRO A 331 -2.78 -21.85 -8.61
C PRO A 331 -3.39 -22.97 -7.75
N ALA A 332 -4.55 -23.47 -8.15
CA ALA A 332 -5.23 -24.56 -7.45
C ALA A 332 -4.35 -25.83 -7.41
N GLY A 333 -4.24 -26.47 -6.25
CA GLY A 333 -3.48 -27.71 -6.06
C GLY A 333 -2.05 -27.53 -5.53
N GLU A 334 -1.52 -26.31 -5.48
CA GLU A 334 -0.31 -25.99 -4.72
C GLU A 334 -0.65 -25.79 -3.23
N THR A 335 -0.96 -26.88 -2.52
CA THR A 335 -0.98 -26.82 -1.05
C THR A 335 0.44 -26.84 -0.51
N ALA A 336 0.71 -26.00 0.49
CA ALA A 336 1.99 -25.85 1.18
C ALA A 336 2.46 -27.09 1.99
N GLU A 337 2.03 -28.30 1.63
CA GLU A 337 2.46 -29.55 2.27
C GLU A 337 3.71 -30.19 1.64
N SER A 338 4.30 -29.59 0.60
CA SER A 338 5.49 -30.14 -0.07
C SER A 338 6.84 -29.80 0.60
N SER A 339 6.95 -28.79 1.48
CA SER A 339 8.26 -28.38 2.03
C SER A 339 8.67 -29.02 3.36
N ALA A 340 7.88 -29.93 3.94
CA ALA A 340 8.20 -30.56 5.23
C ALA A 340 8.84 -31.97 5.13
N ALA A 341 9.17 -32.44 3.93
CA ALA A 341 9.81 -33.74 3.70
C ALA A 341 11.19 -33.57 3.08
N GLY A 342 12.17 -33.12 3.87
CA GLY A 342 13.51 -32.91 3.30
C GLY A 342 14.64 -32.59 4.26
N ASP A 343 14.61 -33.01 5.53
CA ASP A 343 15.88 -33.22 6.26
C ASP A 343 15.71 -34.10 7.52
N ARG A 344 15.68 -35.42 7.33
CA ARG A 344 16.03 -36.40 8.38
C ARG A 344 16.75 -37.58 7.74
N SER A 345 17.95 -37.34 7.24
CA SER A 345 18.98 -38.37 7.16
C SER A 345 20.34 -37.73 6.88
N ARG A 346 21.15 -37.56 7.94
CA ARG A 346 22.62 -37.74 7.98
C ARG A 346 23.22 -37.08 9.22
N SER A 347 23.31 -37.84 10.30
CA SER A 347 24.53 -38.24 11.05
C SER A 347 24.18 -38.56 12.49
#